data_AF-A0A7S3KT40-F1
#
_entry.id   AF-A0A7S3KT40-F1
#
_cell.length_a   1.000
_cell.length_b   1.000
_cell.length_c   1.000
_cell.angle_alpha   90.00
_cell.angle_beta   90.00
_cell.angle_gamma   90.00
#
_symmetry.space_group_name_H-M   'P 1'
#
loop_
_entity.id
_entity.type
_entity.pdbx_description
1 polymer ?
#
loop_
_entity_poly.entity_id
_entity_poly.type
_entity_poly.pdbx_seq_one_letter_code
_entity_poly.pdbx_strand_id
1 'polypeptide(L)'
;LILVLAGQIFSGFTMVSEEKLFRVFYIHPLQMVGWEGVWGLIIYSVILITLQFIPCPSSTICTYRTIEDTRQAVYELYLDDITFLLGIGSILSISLYNSTNVAVTKFASCVQKATINTSKPALVWIFWLFYPG
;
A
#
# COMPACT_ATOMS: atom_id res chain seq x y z
N LEU A 1 -16.65 -3.84 12.57
CA LEU A 1 -17.26 -4.72 11.53
C LEU A 1 -17.69 -3.94 10.30
N ILE A 2 -18.55 -2.92 10.42
CA ILE A 2 -19.10 -2.17 9.27
C ILE A 2 -18.00 -1.53 8.40
N LEU A 3 -17.02 -0.86 9.00
CA LEU A 3 -15.88 -0.26 8.28
C LEU A 3 -15.05 -1.30 7.51
N VAL A 4 -14.89 -2.49 8.08
CA VAL A 4 -14.16 -3.60 7.45
C VAL A 4 -14.92 -4.09 6.22
N LEU A 5 -16.23 -4.33 6.35
CA LEU A 5 -17.07 -4.76 5.23
C LEU A 5 -17.09 -3.72 4.11
N ALA A 6 -17.23 -2.44 4.45
CA ALA A 6 -17.16 -1.34 3.48
C ALA A 6 -15.81 -1.32 2.74
N GLY A 7 -14.70 -1.49 3.46
CA GLY A 7 -13.37 -1.58 2.87
C GLY A 7 -13.19 -2.76 1.92
N GLN A 8 -13.75 -3.94 2.25
CA GLN A 8 -13.70 -5.11 1.37
C GLN A 8 -14.51 -4.91 0.10
N ILE A 9 -15.70 -4.30 0.19
CA ILE A 9 -16.53 -3.96 -0.98
C ILE A 9 -15.78 -2.99 -1.89
N PHE A 10 -15.17 -1.95 -1.31
CA PHE A 10 -14.38 -0.98 -2.06
C PHE A 10 -13.19 -1.64 -2.77
N SER A 11 -12.45 -2.50 -2.05
CA SER A 11 -11.33 -3.26 -2.62
C SER A 11 -11.75 -4.19 -3.77
N GLY A 12 -12.88 -4.89 -3.62
CA GLY A 12 -13.43 -5.70 -4.71
C GLY A 12 -13.82 -4.86 -5.92
N PHE A 13 -14.45 -3.70 -5.69
CA PHE A 13 -14.84 -2.78 -6.74
C PHE A 13 -13.64 -2.23 -7.52
N THR A 14 -12.55 -1.86 -6.84
CA THR A 14 -11.34 -1.37 -7.52
C THR A 14 -10.70 -2.46 -8.37
N MET A 15 -10.62 -3.70 -7.88
CA MET A 15 -10.08 -4.83 -8.65
C MET A 15 -10.89 -5.14 -9.92
N VAL A 16 -12.22 -5.10 -9.84
CA VAL A 16 -13.10 -5.32 -11.00
C VAL A 16 -12.99 -4.15 -12.00
N SER A 17 -12.88 -2.92 -11.49
CA SER A 17 -12.70 -1.73 -12.32
C SER A 17 -11.36 -1.74 -13.05
N GLU A 18 -10.29 -2.17 -12.37
CA GLU A 18 -8.94 -2.38 -12.93
C GLU A 18 -8.96 -3.39 -14.08
N GLU A 19 -9.59 -4.56 -13.88
CA GLU A 19 -9.70 -5.57 -14.95
C GLU A 19 -10.54 -5.05 -16.12
N LYS A 20 -11.65 -4.36 -15.84
CA LYS A 20 -12.48 -3.76 -16.88
C LYS A 20 -11.70 -2.74 -17.71
N LEU A 21 -10.83 -1.96 -17.08
CA LEU A 21 -9.99 -0.98 -17.78
C LEU A 21 -9.05 -1.69 -18.77
N PHE A 22 -8.40 -2.78 -18.37
CA PHE A 22 -7.55 -3.56 -19.27
C PHE A 22 -8.29 -4.24 -20.41
N ARG A 23 -9.57 -4.59 -20.21
CA ARG A 23 -10.41 -5.16 -21.28
C ARG A 23 -10.81 -4.12 -22.33
N VAL A 24 -11.01 -2.86 -21.92
CA VAL A 24 -11.44 -1.78 -22.82
C VAL A 24 -10.26 -1.07 -23.48
N PHE A 25 -9.16 -0.89 -22.76
CA PHE A 25 -7.99 -0.14 -23.22
C PHE A 25 -6.73 -1.01 -23.26
N TYR A 26 -5.96 -0.90 -24.34
CA TYR A 26 -4.66 -1.53 -24.44
C TYR A 26 -3.61 -0.71 -23.69
N ILE A 27 -3.48 -0.95 -22.38
CA ILE A 27 -2.53 -0.26 -21.50
C ILE A 27 -1.42 -1.23 -21.07
N HIS A 28 -0.18 -0.77 -21.05
CA HIS A 28 0.93 -1.55 -20.51
C HIS A 28 0.85 -1.61 -18.97
N PRO A 29 1.02 -2.77 -18.30
CA PRO A 29 0.90 -2.89 -16.84
C PRO A 29 1.73 -1.86 -16.07
N LEU A 30 2.97 -1.65 -16.50
CA LEU A 30 3.88 -0.68 -15.87
C LEU A 30 3.36 0.76 -15.97
N GLN A 31 2.69 1.11 -17.07
CA GLN A 31 2.11 2.44 -17.26
C GLN A 31 0.91 2.64 -16.34
N MET A 32 0.08 1.59 -16.17
CA MET A 32 -1.07 1.65 -15.27
C MET A 32 -0.63 1.84 -13.81
N VAL A 33 0.35 1.06 -13.35
CA VAL A 33 0.92 1.19 -12.00
C VAL A 33 1.55 2.57 -11.79
N GLY A 34 2.20 3.12 -12.82
CA GLY A 34 2.72 4.49 -12.79
C GLY A 34 1.63 5.53 -12.55
N TRP A 35 0.50 5.42 -13.25
CA TRP A 35 -0.65 6.30 -13.04
C TRP A 35 -1.29 6.14 -11.65
N GLU A 36 -1.44 4.90 -11.17
CA GLU A 36 -1.90 4.65 -9.80
C GLU A 36 -0.98 5.28 -8.77
N GLY A 37 0.34 5.18 -8.98
CA GLY A 37 1.35 5.82 -8.12
C GLY A 37 1.24 7.34 -8.11
N VAL A 38 1.07 7.98 -9.26
CA VAL A 38 0.91 9.45 -9.36
C VAL A 38 -0.36 9.92 -8.64
N TRP A 39 -1.49 9.26 -8.87
CA TRP A 39 -2.75 9.60 -8.16
C TRP A 39 -2.65 9.34 -6.67
N GLY A 40 -1.99 8.25 -6.26
CA GLY A 40 -1.69 7.95 -4.87
C GLY A 40 -0.87 9.07 -4.23
N LEU A 41 0.21 9.51 -4.86
CA LEU A 41 1.05 10.61 -4.38
C LEU A 41 0.27 11.91 -4.20
N ILE A 42 -0.60 12.27 -5.15
CA ILE A 42 -1.45 13.46 -5.05
C ILE A 42 -2.37 13.34 -3.83
N ILE A 43 -3.11 12.23 -3.71
CA ILE A 43 -4.06 12.02 -2.61
C ILE A 43 -3.34 12.02 -1.26
N TYR A 44 -2.24 11.28 -1.14
CA TYR A 44 -1.47 11.23 0.10
C TYR A 44 -0.86 12.59 0.44
N SER A 45 -0.34 13.35 -0.53
CA SER A 45 0.20 14.68 -0.26
C SER A 45 -0.84 15.63 0.36
N VAL A 46 -2.08 15.60 -0.14
CA VAL A 46 -3.18 16.41 0.42
C VAL A 46 -3.55 15.94 1.83
N ILE A 47 -3.59 14.62 2.05
CA ILE A 47 -3.89 14.05 3.37
C ILE A 47 -2.81 14.44 4.39
N LEU A 48 -1.52 14.26 4.06
CA LEU A 48 -0.40 14.58 4.97
C LEU A 48 -0.41 16.07 5.35
N ILE A 49 -0.60 16.96 4.36
CA ILE A 49 -0.71 18.40 4.62
C ILE A 49 -1.88 18.69 5.56
N THR A 50 -3.03 18.04 5.35
CA THR A 50 -4.22 18.25 6.19
C THR A 50 -3.98 17.76 7.62
N LEU A 51 -3.39 16.58 7.78
CA LEU A 51 -3.12 15.97 9.09
C LEU A 51 -2.08 16.75 9.91
N GLN A 52 -1.11 17.40 9.25
CA GLN A 52 -0.12 18.28 9.90
C GLN A 52 -0.79 19.45 10.65
N PHE A 53 -1.96 19.94 10.19
CA PHE A 53 -2.66 21.07 10.82
C PHE A 53 -3.59 20.67 11.95
N ILE A 54 -3.85 19.38 12.17
CA ILE A 54 -4.80 18.93 13.19
C ILE A 54 -4.05 18.76 14.52
N PRO A 55 -4.33 19.60 15.54
CA PRO A 55 -3.72 19.46 16.85
C PRO A 55 -4.27 18.21 17.54
N CYS A 56 -3.37 17.43 18.12
CA CYS A 56 -3.75 16.24 18.86
C CYS A 56 -3.93 16.59 20.34
N PRO A 57 -5.12 16.36 20.92
CA PRO A 57 -5.43 16.76 22.29
C PRO A 57 -4.78 15.88 23.36
N SER A 58 -4.29 14.69 22.99
CA SER A 58 -3.73 13.71 23.93
C SER A 58 -2.22 13.58 23.80
N SER A 59 -1.49 13.94 24.86
CA SER A 59 -0.03 13.77 24.96
C SER A 59 0.42 12.31 25.07
N THR A 60 -0.50 11.38 25.36
CA THR A 60 -0.19 9.94 25.42
C THR A 60 -0.16 9.27 24.05
N ILE A 61 -0.79 9.89 23.05
CA ILE A 61 -0.91 9.34 21.69
C ILE A 61 -0.01 10.10 20.72
N CYS A 62 0.22 11.40 20.98
CA CYS A 62 0.93 12.29 20.07
C CYS A 62 2.11 12.97 20.78
N THR A 63 3.32 12.55 20.45
CA THR A 63 4.58 13.05 21.03
C THR A 63 4.80 14.55 20.77
N TYR A 64 4.35 15.06 19.63
CA TYR A 64 4.65 16.43 19.17
C TYR A 64 3.42 17.34 19.11
N ARG A 65 2.34 17.02 19.85
CA ARG A 65 1.06 17.78 19.91
C ARG A 65 0.31 17.91 18.56
N THR A 66 0.82 17.33 17.48
CA THR A 66 0.11 17.15 16.20
C THR A 66 -0.12 15.67 15.95
N ILE A 67 -1.12 15.34 15.13
CA ILE A 67 -1.38 13.96 14.72
C ILE A 67 -0.26 13.45 13.81
N GLU A 68 0.27 14.35 12.97
CA GLU A 68 1.38 14.07 12.09
C GLU A 68 2.43 15.18 12.23
N ASP A 69 3.70 14.80 12.31
CA ASP A 69 4.83 15.72 12.21
C ASP A 69 5.80 15.21 11.14
N THR A 70 5.54 15.59 9.90
CA THR A 70 6.35 15.15 8.77
C THR A 70 7.80 15.65 8.88
N ARG A 71 8.05 16.81 9.51
CA ARG A 71 9.40 17.39 9.61
C ARG A 71 10.27 16.55 10.53
N GLN A 72 9.72 16.16 11.67
CA GLN A 72 10.43 15.31 12.61
C GLN A 72 10.64 13.90 12.05
N ALA A 73 9.65 13.35 11.35
CA ALA A 73 9.79 12.04 10.70
C ALA A 73 10.92 12.01 9.67
N VAL A 74 11.08 13.07 8.86
CA VAL A 74 12.19 13.18 7.90
C VAL A 74 13.54 13.34 8.62
N TYR A 75 13.57 14.06 9.73
CA TYR A 75 14.79 14.21 10.53
C TYR A 75 15.24 12.87 11.14
N GLU A 76 14.32 12.10 11.71
CA GLU A 76 14.60 10.77 12.26
C GLU A 76 15.04 9.78 11.17
N LEU A 77 14.41 9.85 9.99
CA LEU A 77 14.81 9.05 8.84
C LEU A 77 16.23 9.37 8.35
N TYR A 78 16.69 10.62 8.48
CA TYR A 78 18.03 11.02 8.09
C TYR A 78 19.10 10.63 9.12
N LEU A 79 18.74 10.56 10.40
CA LEU A 79 19.68 10.24 11.47
C LEU A 79 20.03 8.75 11.58
N ASP A 80 19.10 7.86 11.21
CA ASP A 80 19.31 6.42 11.28
C ASP A 80 19.47 5.79 9.89
N ASP A 81 20.72 5.46 9.54
CA ASP A 81 21.08 4.85 8.27
C ASP A 81 20.34 3.53 8.01
N ILE A 82 20.05 2.75 9.06
CA ILE A 82 19.36 1.47 8.94
C ILE A 82 17.91 1.69 8.53
N THR A 83 17.19 2.59 9.21
CA THR A 83 15.80 2.94 8.87
C THR A 83 15.71 3.54 7.48
N PHE A 84 16.67 4.38 7.08
CA PHE A 84 16.73 4.92 5.72
C PHE A 84 16.85 3.81 4.67
N LEU A 85 17.78 2.88 4.85
CA LEU A 85 17.99 1.76 3.93
C LEU A 85 16.77 0.83 3.86
N LEU A 86 16.18 0.50 5.01
CA LEU A 86 14.93 -0.27 5.08
C LEU A 86 13.77 0.45 4.40
N GLY A 87 13.69 1.77 4.53
CA GLY A 87 12.74 2.63 3.84
C GLY A 87 12.86 2.48 2.32
N ILE A 88 14.06 2.64 1.76
CA ILE A 88 14.31 2.45 0.32
C ILE A 88 13.97 1.01 -0.12
N GLY A 89 14.42 0.01 0.65
CA GLY A 89 14.12 -1.39 0.37
C GLY A 89 12.62 -1.69 0.33
N SER A 90 11.85 -1.09 1.25
CA SER A 90 10.40 -1.22 1.29
C SER A 90 9.72 -0.59 0.07
N ILE A 91 10.18 0.59 -0.37
CA ILE A 91 9.65 1.28 -1.56
C ILE A 91 9.85 0.42 -2.81
N LEU A 92 11.05 -0.14 -2.98
CA LEU A 92 11.35 -1.04 -4.10
C LEU A 92 10.49 -2.31 -4.06
N SER A 93 10.36 -2.92 -2.88
CA SER A 93 9.53 -4.11 -2.67
C SER A 93 8.06 -3.85 -3.02
N ILE A 94 7.50 -2.74 -2.54
CA ILE A 94 6.11 -2.34 -2.81
C ILE A 94 5.91 -2.06 -4.31
N SER A 95 6.88 -1.41 -4.96
CA SER A 95 6.82 -1.13 -6.41
C SER A 95 6.78 -2.43 -7.24
N LEU A 96 7.65 -3.39 -6.92
CA LEU A 96 7.68 -4.70 -7.59
C LEU A 96 6.39 -5.50 -7.32
N TYR A 97 5.92 -5.47 -6.08
CA TYR A 97 4.67 -6.11 -5.69
C TYR A 97 3.49 -5.54 -6.49
N ASN A 98 3.33 -4.22 -6.52
CA ASN A 98 2.24 -3.57 -7.25
C ASN A 98 2.32 -3.86 -8.75
N SER A 99 3.51 -3.78 -9.33
CA SER A 99 3.74 -4.11 -10.75
C SER A 99 3.34 -5.54 -11.09
N THR A 100 3.69 -6.50 -10.24
CA THR A 100 3.34 -7.91 -10.43
C THR A 100 1.84 -8.13 -10.27
N ASN A 101 1.19 -7.50 -9.29
CA ASN A 101 -0.25 -7.65 -9.09
C ASN A 101 -1.07 -7.12 -10.27
N VAL A 102 -0.70 -5.96 -10.82
CA VAL A 102 -1.36 -5.40 -12.01
C VAL A 102 -1.08 -6.26 -13.25
N ALA A 103 0.12 -6.82 -13.38
CA ALA A 103 0.42 -7.79 -14.43
C ALA A 103 -0.46 -9.06 -14.32
N VAL A 104 -0.68 -9.59 -13.11
CA VAL A 104 -1.59 -10.73 -12.89
C VAL A 104 -3.02 -10.39 -13.30
N THR A 105 -3.53 -9.20 -12.99
CA THR A 105 -4.86 -8.77 -13.45
C THR A 105 -4.96 -8.75 -14.97
N LYS A 106 -3.92 -8.27 -15.66
CA LYS A 106 -3.91 -8.17 -17.12
C LYS A 106 -3.84 -9.55 -17.80
N PHE A 107 -2.97 -10.44 -17.32
CA PHE A 107 -2.69 -11.71 -17.98
C PHE A 107 -3.53 -12.89 -17.49
N ALA A 108 -4.11 -12.80 -16.28
CA ALA A 108 -4.95 -13.83 -15.69
C ALA A 108 -6.39 -13.32 -15.49
N SER A 109 -6.69 -12.71 -14.33
CA SER A 109 -7.95 -12.02 -14.02
C SER A 109 -7.88 -11.42 -12.61
N CYS A 110 -8.87 -10.59 -12.24
CA CYS A 110 -9.02 -10.08 -10.87
C CYS A 110 -9.29 -11.20 -9.86
N VAL A 111 -9.99 -12.27 -10.27
CA VAL A 111 -10.33 -13.40 -9.37
C VAL A 111 -9.07 -14.16 -8.99
N GLN A 112 -8.18 -14.42 -9.95
CA GLN A 112 -6.91 -15.09 -9.68
C GLN A 112 -6.00 -14.21 -8.80
N LYS A 113 -5.96 -12.89 -9.03
CA LYS A 113 -5.27 -11.94 -8.14
C LYS A 113 -5.81 -12.05 -6.70
N ALA A 114 -7.12 -12.11 -6.52
CA ALA A 114 -7.74 -12.27 -5.20
C ALA A 114 -7.36 -13.61 -4.55
N THR A 115 -7.43 -14.73 -5.29
CA THR A 115 -7.04 -16.05 -4.78
C THR A 115 -5.57 -16.10 -4.35
N ILE A 116 -4.67 -15.55 -5.17
CA ILE A 116 -3.24 -15.43 -4.83
C ILE A 116 -3.05 -14.58 -3.57
N ASN A 117 -3.84 -13.52 -3.41
CA ASN A 117 -3.74 -12.68 -2.22
C ASN A 117 -4.18 -13.40 -0.94
N THR A 118 -5.25 -14.19 -1.01
CA THR A 118 -5.74 -14.99 0.13
C THR A 118 -4.78 -16.14 0.49
N SER A 119 -4.00 -16.67 -0.46
CA SER A 119 -3.07 -17.78 -0.19
C SER A 119 -1.74 -17.35 0.42
N LYS A 120 -1.28 -16.11 0.22
CA LYS A 120 -0.03 -15.57 0.80
C LYS A 120 0.15 -15.83 2.30
N PRO A 121 -0.80 -15.49 3.20
CA PRO A 121 -0.62 -15.74 4.63
C PRO A 121 -0.54 -17.24 4.97
N ALA A 122 -1.26 -18.09 4.23
CA ALA A 122 -1.18 -19.54 4.43
C ALA A 122 0.23 -20.09 4.14
N LEU A 123 0.90 -19.58 3.11
CA LEU A 123 2.30 -19.95 2.80
C LEU A 123 3.25 -19.56 3.93
N VAL A 124 3.06 -18.38 4.52
CA VAL A 124 3.85 -17.93 5.67
C VAL A 124 3.65 -18.87 6.85
N TRP A 125 2.42 -19.25 7.17
CA TRP A 125 2.15 -20.18 8.26
C TRP A 125 2.69 -21.58 8.02
N ILE A 126 2.60 -22.08 6.77
CA ILE A 126 3.20 -23.36 6.39
C ILE A 126 4.71 -23.32 6.62
N PHE A 127 5.38 -22.25 6.18
CA PHE A 127 6.82 -22.08 6.42
C PHE A 127 7.16 -22.13 7.92
N TRP A 128 6.43 -21.37 8.75
CA TRP A 128 6.66 -21.36 10.20
C TRP A 128 6.34 -22.68 10.89
N LEU A 129 5.40 -23.47 10.38
CA LEU A 129 5.10 -24.80 10.92
C LEU A 129 6.24 -25.79 10.70
N PHE A 130 6.91 -25.71 9.54
CA PHE A 130 8.03 -26.59 9.19
C PHE A 130 9.39 -26.06 9.63
N TYR A 131 9.48 -24.78 9.98
CA TYR A 131 10.70 -24.17 10.48
C TYR A 131 11.08 -24.83 11.82
N PRO A 132 12.16 -25.63 11.86
CA PRO A 132 12.65 -26.22 13.10
C PRO A 132 13.48 -25.14 13.78
N GLY A 133 12.81 -24.23 14.49
CA GLY A 133 13.48 -23.33 15.42
C GLY A 133 14.13 -24.11 16.55
#